data_AF-A0AA41YMI6-F1
#
_entry.id   AF-A0AA41YMI6-F1
#
_cell.length_a   1.000
_cell.length_b   1.000
_cell.length_c   1.000
_cell.angle_alpha   90.00
_cell.angle_beta   90.00
_cell.angle_gamma   90.00
#
_symmetry.space_group_name_H-M   'P 1'
#
loop_
_entity.id
_entity.type
_entity.pdbx_description
1 polymer ?
#
loop_
_entity_poly.entity_id
_entity_poly.type
_entity_poly.pdbx_seq_one_letter_code
_entity_poly.pdbx_strand_id
1 'polypeptide(L)'
;MPDSSPREPSSTIRSNGPAITNDSSAPAGDETAGARKVHFILQGKGGVGKTFVASLLAQFYQEKEAPLVCLDTDPVNSSFSAIRTLGARHVSLLAGDGIDVDALDELVERVMSEDAHFVIDNGAASFVPLSRYLVEHDIAGLIAGGGKRVVVHTILTGGPAMLDTGKALAAVMEQFPPSVELVVWLNEFFGPIVTDAGEGFERTPLYQQNRARISGLVHLEQLNPDTFGRNLRDMLSRQITFAEADQSPEFRIVARQRLRQVWRLIRDQIALIA
;
A
#
# COMPACT_ATOMS: atom_id res chain seq x y z
N MET A 1 13.95 59.21 -37.58
CA MET A 1 14.50 60.22 -36.67
C MET A 1 14.48 61.57 -37.38
N PRO A 2 13.83 62.62 -36.87
CA PRO A 2 12.97 62.68 -35.66
C PRO A 2 11.60 62.00 -35.87
N ASP A 3 10.48 62.60 -35.39
CA ASP A 3 9.10 62.09 -35.26
C ASP A 3 8.04 63.20 -35.49
N SER A 4 6.76 62.86 -35.68
CA SER A 4 5.60 63.59 -35.10
C SER A 4 4.26 62.81 -35.24
N SER A 5 3.68 62.44 -34.10
CA SER A 5 2.22 62.25 -33.89
C SER A 5 1.53 63.64 -33.66
N PRO A 6 0.19 63.82 -33.42
CA PRO A 6 -0.82 62.85 -32.96
C PRO A 6 -2.32 63.08 -33.39
N ARG A 7 -3.22 62.29 -32.76
CA ARG A 7 -4.67 62.50 -32.44
C ARG A 7 -5.77 61.87 -33.31
N GLU A 8 -6.71 61.23 -32.62
CA GLU A 8 -8.04 60.76 -33.04
C GLU A 8 -9.09 61.91 -32.98
N PRO A 9 -10.38 61.70 -33.35
CA PRO A 9 -11.34 61.11 -32.39
C PRO A 9 -12.50 60.23 -32.95
N SER A 10 -12.76 59.11 -32.26
CA SER A 10 -14.05 58.51 -31.84
C SER A 10 -15.32 58.46 -32.74
N SER A 11 -16.01 57.29 -32.68
CA SER A 11 -17.46 57.03 -32.94
C SER A 11 -17.93 56.98 -34.42
N THR A 12 -19.00 56.27 -34.85
CA THR A 12 -20.12 55.58 -34.13
C THR A 12 -20.79 54.44 -34.96
N ILE A 13 -21.63 53.60 -34.32
CA ILE A 13 -22.73 52.73 -34.85
C ILE A 13 -22.42 51.43 -35.65
N ARG A 14 -22.57 50.30 -34.95
CA ARG A 14 -23.27 49.03 -35.25
C ARG A 14 -23.47 48.55 -36.72
N SER A 15 -22.77 47.46 -37.03
CA SER A 15 -23.23 46.30 -37.82
C SER A 15 -22.30 45.10 -37.56
N ASN A 16 -22.70 43.81 -37.51
CA ASN A 16 -24.01 43.14 -37.46
C ASN A 16 -23.84 41.74 -36.80
N GLY A 17 -24.91 40.96 -36.63
CA GLY A 17 -24.87 39.53 -36.24
C GLY A 17 -25.62 38.63 -37.24
N PRO A 18 -25.89 37.33 -36.95
CA PRO A 18 -25.52 36.55 -35.75
C PRO A 18 -24.75 35.24 -36.06
N ALA A 19 -24.13 34.62 -35.05
CA ALA A 19 -23.68 33.21 -35.10
C ALA A 19 -23.71 32.56 -33.70
N ILE A 20 -24.09 31.28 -33.65
CA ILE A 20 -24.33 30.48 -32.45
C ILE A 20 -23.07 29.68 -32.07
N THR A 21 -22.68 29.71 -30.80
CA THR A 21 -22.26 28.52 -30.03
C THR A 21 -22.51 28.74 -28.54
N ASN A 22 -22.96 27.71 -27.83
CA ASN A 22 -22.89 27.70 -26.38
C ASN A 22 -21.45 27.35 -25.97
N ASP A 23 -20.83 28.20 -25.15
CA ASP A 23 -19.85 27.73 -24.17
C ASP A 23 -20.24 28.28 -22.80
N SER A 24 -20.81 27.40 -22.00
CA SER A 24 -20.96 27.56 -20.56
C SER A 24 -20.47 26.26 -19.90
N SER A 25 -19.22 25.92 -20.20
CA SER A 25 -18.49 24.85 -19.54
C SER A 25 -18.66 24.95 -18.01
N ALA A 26 -19.19 23.89 -17.40
CA ALA A 26 -19.20 23.76 -15.95
C ALA A 26 -17.74 23.77 -15.44
N PRO A 27 -17.47 24.29 -14.23
CA PRO A 27 -16.11 24.31 -13.70
C PRO A 27 -15.57 22.88 -13.64
N ALA A 28 -14.38 22.67 -14.22
CA ALA A 28 -13.71 21.37 -14.20
C ALA A 28 -13.53 20.89 -12.76
N GLY A 29 -13.89 19.64 -12.51
CA GLY A 29 -13.68 19.01 -11.21
C GLY A 29 -12.20 18.91 -10.86
N ASP A 30 -11.89 19.04 -9.58
CA ASP A 30 -10.55 19.09 -9.00
C ASP A 30 -9.59 18.02 -9.57
N GLU A 31 -8.53 18.46 -10.25
CA GLU A 31 -7.57 17.61 -10.97
C GLU A 31 -6.49 16.99 -10.03
N THR A 32 -6.78 16.85 -8.73
CA THR A 32 -5.82 16.38 -7.71
C THR A 32 -6.16 15.03 -7.04
N ALA A 33 -7.20 14.33 -7.50
CA ALA A 33 -7.50 12.96 -7.07
C ALA A 33 -6.54 11.93 -7.72
N GLY A 34 -5.40 11.67 -7.08
CA GLY A 34 -4.44 10.67 -7.55
C GLY A 34 -5.03 9.25 -7.61
N ALA A 35 -4.74 8.52 -8.69
CA ALA A 35 -5.28 7.18 -8.97
C ALA A 35 -5.14 6.22 -7.77
N ARG A 36 -6.29 5.63 -7.36
CA ARG A 36 -6.40 4.71 -6.21
C ARG A 36 -5.42 3.55 -6.31
N LYS A 37 -5.04 2.98 -5.17
CA LYS A 37 -4.12 1.85 -5.09
C LYS A 37 -4.76 0.61 -4.50
N VAL A 38 -4.43 -0.54 -5.09
CA VAL A 38 -4.82 -1.88 -4.64
C VAL A 38 -3.57 -2.57 -4.11
N HIS A 39 -3.46 -2.66 -2.78
CA HIS A 39 -2.29 -3.14 -2.06
C HIS A 39 -2.46 -4.60 -1.66
N PHE A 40 -1.73 -5.50 -2.32
CA PHE A 40 -1.68 -6.92 -2.00
C PHE A 40 -0.45 -7.23 -1.14
N ILE A 41 -0.64 -7.75 0.08
CA ILE A 41 0.48 -8.13 0.96
C ILE A 41 0.81 -9.62 0.73
N LEU A 42 1.79 -9.89 -0.14
CA LEU A 42 2.10 -11.22 -0.67
C LEU A 42 3.42 -11.78 -0.13
N GLN A 43 3.36 -12.83 0.70
CA GLN A 43 4.54 -13.57 1.15
C GLN A 43 4.14 -14.98 1.65
N GLY A 44 4.69 -16.04 1.05
CA GLY A 44 4.37 -17.43 1.38
C GLY A 44 4.82 -17.88 2.78
N LYS A 45 5.76 -17.18 3.41
CA LYS A 45 6.14 -17.48 4.80
C LYS A 45 5.09 -16.95 5.79
N GLY A 46 4.63 -17.81 6.70
CA GLY A 46 3.80 -17.44 7.86
C GLY A 46 4.59 -16.69 8.94
N GLY A 47 3.92 -15.89 9.76
CA GLY A 47 4.53 -15.23 10.94
C GLY A 47 5.46 -14.03 10.67
N VAL A 48 5.73 -13.68 9.41
CA VAL A 48 6.69 -12.62 9.03
C VAL A 48 6.19 -11.18 9.16
N GLY A 49 4.93 -10.97 9.59
CA GLY A 49 4.35 -9.64 9.82
C GLY A 49 3.46 -9.09 8.71
N LYS A 50 2.87 -9.93 7.84
CA LYS A 50 1.94 -9.51 6.76
C LYS A 50 0.81 -8.60 7.30
N THR A 51 0.08 -9.08 8.29
CA THR A 51 -0.97 -8.34 9.00
C THR A 51 -0.49 -7.03 9.63
N PHE A 52 0.76 -6.99 10.11
CA PHE A 52 1.32 -5.74 10.63
C PHE A 52 1.51 -4.72 9.49
N VAL A 53 2.10 -5.13 8.36
CA VAL A 53 2.22 -4.30 7.14
C VAL A 53 0.84 -3.84 6.64
N ALA A 54 -0.15 -4.74 6.54
CA ALA A 54 -1.51 -4.38 6.16
C ALA A 54 -2.13 -3.36 7.14
N SER A 55 -1.96 -3.57 8.45
CA SER A 55 -2.44 -2.63 9.47
C SER A 55 -1.78 -1.24 9.38
N LEU A 56 -0.50 -1.17 9.01
CA LEU A 56 0.25 0.08 8.85
C LEU A 56 -0.24 0.88 7.62
N LEU A 57 -0.48 0.20 6.51
CA LEU A 57 -1.06 0.80 5.30
C LEU A 57 -2.50 1.28 5.54
N ALA A 58 -3.31 0.48 6.24
CA ALA A 58 -4.67 0.86 6.60
C ALA A 58 -4.72 2.09 7.51
N GLN A 59 -3.88 2.12 8.56
CA GLN A 59 -3.74 3.28 9.45
C GLN A 59 -3.29 4.54 8.70
N PHE A 60 -2.38 4.41 7.73
CA PHE A 60 -1.96 5.53 6.90
C PHE A 60 -3.13 6.14 6.11
N TYR A 61 -3.94 5.32 5.43
CA TYR A 61 -5.07 5.83 4.65
C TYR A 61 -6.20 6.37 5.54
N GLN A 62 -6.42 5.79 6.72
CA GLN A 62 -7.35 6.35 7.72
C GLN A 62 -6.88 7.72 8.25
N GLU A 63 -5.59 7.90 8.56
CA GLU A 63 -5.01 9.22 8.91
C GLU A 63 -5.07 10.25 7.77
N LYS A 64 -5.33 9.81 6.53
CA LYS A 64 -5.55 10.67 5.35
C LYS A 64 -7.02 10.91 5.02
N GLU A 65 -7.95 10.36 5.82
CA GLU A 65 -9.39 10.37 5.56
C GLU A 65 -9.75 9.84 4.15
N ALA A 66 -8.88 8.99 3.58
CA ALA A 66 -9.03 8.48 2.23
C ALA A 66 -10.00 7.29 2.20
N PRO A 67 -10.89 7.19 1.19
CA PRO A 67 -11.74 6.01 0.99
C PRO A 67 -10.90 4.72 0.94
N LEU A 68 -11.20 3.80 1.87
CA LEU A 68 -10.37 2.62 2.14
C LEU A 68 -11.25 1.39 2.36
N VAL A 69 -10.87 0.28 1.72
CA VAL A 69 -11.42 -1.05 1.95
C VAL A 69 -10.29 -1.97 2.44
N CYS A 70 -10.46 -2.53 3.63
CA CYS A 70 -9.54 -3.53 4.19
C CYS A 70 -10.14 -4.93 4.06
N LEU A 71 -9.36 -5.89 3.58
CA LEU A 71 -9.74 -7.28 3.36
C LEU A 71 -8.72 -8.23 3.99
N ASP A 72 -9.22 -9.26 4.67
CA ASP A 72 -8.48 -10.23 5.47
C ASP A 72 -8.70 -11.63 4.87
N THR A 73 -7.73 -12.16 4.13
CA THR A 73 -7.94 -13.40 3.34
C THR A 73 -7.24 -14.64 3.91
N ASP A 74 -6.68 -14.56 5.12
CA ASP A 74 -6.15 -15.74 5.81
C ASP A 74 -7.31 -16.56 6.43
N PRO A 75 -7.59 -17.79 5.96
CA PRO A 75 -8.74 -18.57 6.42
C PRO A 75 -8.49 -19.30 7.75
N VAL A 76 -7.29 -19.19 8.32
CA VAL A 76 -6.89 -19.86 9.58
C VAL A 76 -6.74 -18.86 10.72
N ASN A 77 -6.25 -17.65 10.42
CA ASN A 77 -5.95 -16.63 11.42
C ASN A 77 -6.27 -15.22 10.90
N SER A 78 -7.55 -14.82 11.04
CA SER A 78 -8.09 -13.52 10.63
C SER A 78 -7.64 -12.37 11.54
N SER A 79 -6.31 -12.17 11.63
CA SER A 79 -5.68 -11.20 12.53
C SER A 79 -5.86 -9.74 12.10
N PHE A 80 -6.26 -9.46 10.85
CA PHE A 80 -6.46 -8.09 10.37
C PHE A 80 -7.84 -7.57 10.76
N SER A 81 -8.88 -8.40 10.58
CA SER A 81 -10.26 -8.16 11.01
C SER A 81 -10.46 -8.16 12.54
N ALA A 82 -9.48 -8.66 13.28
CA ALA A 82 -9.40 -8.52 14.73
C ALA A 82 -9.14 -7.06 15.18
N ILE A 83 -8.41 -6.27 14.38
CA ILE A 83 -8.17 -4.84 14.64
C ILE A 83 -9.43 -4.05 14.21
N ARG A 84 -10.44 -4.04 15.09
CA ARG A 84 -11.83 -3.64 14.77
C ARG A 84 -11.94 -2.26 14.08
N THR A 85 -11.15 -1.30 14.51
CA THR A 85 -11.15 0.08 13.99
C THR A 85 -10.66 0.19 12.53
N LEU A 86 -9.97 -0.83 12.01
CA LEU A 86 -9.60 -0.91 10.58
C LEU A 86 -10.73 -1.43 9.69
N GLY A 87 -11.82 -1.95 10.28
CA GLY A 87 -13.02 -2.39 9.54
C GLY A 87 -12.79 -3.54 8.56
N ALA A 88 -11.67 -4.27 8.67
CA ALA A 88 -11.27 -5.27 7.70
C ALA A 88 -12.27 -6.43 7.64
N ARG A 89 -12.75 -6.76 6.44
CA ARG A 89 -13.72 -7.84 6.21
C ARG A 89 -12.98 -9.12 5.85
N HIS A 90 -13.36 -10.23 6.47
CA HIS A 90 -12.82 -11.53 6.10
C HIS A 90 -13.40 -12.00 4.76
N VAL A 91 -12.55 -12.55 3.89
CA VAL A 91 -12.92 -13.14 2.59
C VAL A 91 -12.12 -14.43 2.43
N SER A 92 -12.78 -15.59 2.50
CA SER A 92 -12.10 -16.88 2.29
C SER A 92 -11.82 -17.08 0.80
N LEU A 93 -10.56 -17.19 0.42
CA LEU A 93 -10.12 -17.42 -0.97
C LEU A 93 -9.67 -18.87 -1.23
N LEU A 94 -9.82 -19.76 -0.24
CA LEU A 94 -9.47 -21.19 -0.37
C LEU A 94 -10.71 -22.07 -0.26
N ALA A 95 -10.82 -23.02 -1.18
CA ALA A 95 -11.81 -24.08 -1.22
C ALA A 95 -11.11 -25.43 -1.02
N GLY A 96 -11.01 -25.88 0.24
CA GLY A 96 -10.19 -27.05 0.60
C GLY A 96 -8.71 -26.78 0.36
N ASP A 97 -8.05 -27.65 -0.40
CA ASP A 97 -6.65 -27.49 -0.84
C ASP A 97 -6.50 -26.57 -2.07
N GLY A 98 -7.62 -26.08 -2.64
CA GLY A 98 -7.67 -25.29 -3.86
C GLY A 98 -8.07 -23.81 -3.64
N ILE A 99 -8.19 -23.08 -4.74
CA ILE A 99 -8.69 -21.71 -4.77
C ILE A 99 -10.22 -21.73 -4.81
N ASP A 100 -10.87 -20.83 -4.09
CA ASP A 100 -12.24 -20.44 -4.40
C ASP A 100 -12.20 -19.36 -5.51
N VAL A 101 -12.52 -19.76 -6.75
CA VAL A 101 -12.44 -18.86 -7.92
C VAL A 101 -13.58 -17.85 -7.93
N ASP A 102 -14.79 -18.26 -7.53
CA ASP A 102 -15.95 -17.38 -7.46
C ASP A 102 -15.68 -16.25 -6.43
N ALA A 103 -15.07 -16.58 -5.28
CA ALA A 103 -14.64 -15.59 -4.29
C ALA A 103 -13.49 -14.67 -4.76
N LEU A 104 -12.67 -15.09 -5.72
CA LEU A 104 -11.69 -14.22 -6.37
C LEU A 104 -12.32 -13.29 -7.41
N ASP A 105 -13.28 -13.79 -8.18
CA ASP A 105 -14.01 -12.98 -9.16
C ASP A 105 -14.86 -11.92 -8.41
N GLU A 106 -15.53 -12.27 -7.31
CA GLU A 106 -16.19 -11.30 -6.40
C GLU A 106 -15.19 -10.26 -5.83
N LEU A 107 -13.98 -10.68 -5.43
CA LEU A 107 -12.92 -9.79 -4.97
C LEU A 107 -12.52 -8.79 -6.07
N VAL A 108 -12.38 -9.25 -7.32
CA VAL A 108 -12.01 -8.42 -8.47
C VAL A 108 -13.14 -7.48 -8.86
N GLU A 109 -14.39 -7.93 -8.97
CA GLU A 109 -15.55 -7.07 -9.22
C GLU A 109 -15.65 -5.96 -8.17
N ARG A 110 -15.42 -6.29 -6.90
CA ARG A 110 -15.44 -5.32 -5.79
C ARG A 110 -14.28 -4.34 -5.86
N VAL A 111 -13.07 -4.80 -6.18
CA VAL A 111 -11.88 -3.95 -6.43
C VAL A 111 -12.09 -3.01 -7.62
N MET A 112 -12.81 -3.45 -8.65
CA MET A 112 -13.14 -2.62 -9.82
C MET A 112 -14.22 -1.59 -9.52
N SER A 113 -15.29 -1.96 -8.81
CA SER A 113 -16.49 -1.14 -8.64
C SER A 113 -16.44 -0.05 -7.55
N GLU A 114 -15.74 -0.26 -6.42
CA GLU A 114 -15.67 0.76 -5.34
C GLU A 114 -14.53 1.77 -5.61
N ASP A 115 -14.80 3.09 -5.57
CA ASP A 115 -13.75 4.12 -5.60
C ASP A 115 -13.04 4.24 -4.24
N ALA A 116 -12.17 3.28 -3.96
CA ALA A 116 -11.38 3.22 -2.74
C ALA A 116 -9.96 2.73 -3.00
N HIS A 117 -9.08 3.03 -2.06
CA HIS A 117 -7.84 2.28 -1.88
C HIS A 117 -8.19 0.93 -1.25
N PHE A 118 -7.52 -0.13 -1.67
CA PHE A 118 -7.71 -1.48 -1.13
C PHE A 118 -6.45 -1.93 -0.40
N VAL A 119 -6.60 -2.55 0.77
CA VAL A 119 -5.51 -3.21 1.51
C VAL A 119 -5.93 -4.64 1.79
N ILE A 120 -5.20 -5.59 1.22
CA ILE A 120 -5.54 -7.02 1.16
C ILE A 120 -4.43 -7.80 1.88
N ASP A 121 -4.66 -8.17 3.14
CA ASP A 121 -3.75 -9.02 3.90
C ASP A 121 -3.92 -10.47 3.43
N ASN A 122 -3.00 -10.96 2.61
CA ASN A 122 -3.12 -12.30 2.05
C ASN A 122 -2.60 -13.35 3.02
N GLY A 123 -3.34 -14.45 3.20
CA GLY A 123 -2.88 -15.59 3.98
C GLY A 123 -1.57 -16.21 3.46
N ALA A 124 -0.87 -16.94 4.32
CA ALA A 124 0.39 -17.60 3.94
C ALA A 124 0.19 -18.71 2.89
N ALA A 125 -0.85 -19.53 3.07
CA ALA A 125 -1.22 -20.61 2.15
C ALA A 125 -1.71 -20.06 0.79
N SER A 126 -2.44 -18.94 0.80
CA SER A 126 -3.01 -18.30 -0.38
C SER A 126 -2.01 -17.45 -1.19
N PHE A 127 -0.71 -17.44 -0.83
CA PHE A 127 0.32 -16.70 -1.57
C PHE A 127 0.49 -17.16 -3.03
N VAL A 128 0.81 -18.44 -3.23
CA VAL A 128 1.02 -19.03 -4.57
C VAL A 128 -0.25 -18.98 -5.42
N PRO A 129 -1.43 -19.44 -4.95
CA PRO A 129 -2.65 -19.40 -5.77
C PRO A 129 -3.09 -17.98 -6.15
N LEU A 130 -3.07 -17.00 -5.23
CA LEU A 130 -3.45 -15.62 -5.57
C LEU A 130 -2.46 -15.01 -6.56
N SER A 131 -1.15 -15.20 -6.36
CA SER A 131 -0.14 -14.69 -7.28
C SER A 131 -0.29 -15.29 -8.68
N ARG A 132 -0.61 -16.59 -8.76
CA ARG A 132 -0.91 -17.28 -10.02
C ARG A 132 -2.13 -16.68 -10.73
N TYR A 133 -3.27 -16.57 -10.05
CA TYR A 133 -4.50 -16.02 -10.62
C TYR A 133 -4.31 -14.56 -11.10
N LEU A 134 -3.65 -13.72 -10.29
CA LEU A 134 -3.39 -12.31 -10.65
C LEU A 134 -2.57 -12.14 -11.93
N VAL A 135 -1.71 -13.13 -12.26
CA VAL A 135 -0.82 -13.11 -13.43
C VAL A 135 -1.41 -13.85 -14.62
N GLU A 136 -1.97 -15.06 -14.44
CA GLU A 136 -2.51 -15.87 -15.54
C GLU A 136 -3.78 -15.27 -16.18
N HIS A 137 -4.54 -14.46 -15.45
CA HIS A 137 -5.76 -13.79 -15.94
C HIS A 137 -5.58 -12.28 -16.21
N ASP A 138 -4.33 -11.77 -16.15
CA ASP A 138 -3.99 -10.33 -16.25
C ASP A 138 -4.89 -9.40 -15.40
N ILE A 139 -5.19 -9.83 -14.17
CA ILE A 139 -5.98 -9.04 -13.22
C ILE A 139 -5.27 -7.73 -12.90
N ALA A 140 -3.93 -7.72 -12.94
CA ALA A 140 -3.14 -6.51 -12.81
C ALA A 140 -3.41 -5.50 -13.95
N GLY A 141 -3.44 -5.96 -15.21
CA GLY A 141 -3.82 -5.15 -16.37
C GLY A 141 -5.29 -4.72 -16.33
N LEU A 142 -6.20 -5.57 -15.86
CA LEU A 142 -7.62 -5.24 -15.68
C LEU A 142 -7.81 -4.09 -14.67
N ILE A 143 -7.19 -4.19 -13.49
CA ILE A 143 -7.24 -3.14 -12.45
C ILE A 143 -6.62 -1.83 -12.96
N ALA A 144 -5.51 -1.91 -13.69
CA ALA A 144 -4.88 -0.75 -14.34
C ALA A 144 -5.79 -0.11 -15.41
N GLY A 145 -6.48 -0.92 -16.22
CA GLY A 145 -7.50 -0.45 -17.17
C GLY A 145 -8.72 0.18 -16.49
N GLY A 146 -9.04 -0.25 -15.27
CA GLY A 146 -10.01 0.38 -14.37
C GLY A 146 -9.55 1.68 -13.71
N GLY A 147 -8.38 2.21 -14.07
CA GLY A 147 -7.84 3.47 -13.54
C GLY A 147 -7.21 3.37 -12.15
N LYS A 148 -6.93 2.15 -11.66
CA LYS A 148 -6.38 1.88 -10.32
C LYS A 148 -4.99 1.25 -10.43
N ARG A 149 -4.06 1.61 -9.55
CA ARG A 149 -2.69 1.08 -9.56
C ARG A 149 -2.56 -0.13 -8.64
N VAL A 150 -1.97 -1.20 -9.14
CA VAL A 150 -1.68 -2.40 -8.32
C VAL A 150 -0.31 -2.26 -7.67
N VAL A 151 -0.26 -2.46 -6.36
CA VAL A 151 0.96 -2.46 -5.56
C VAL A 151 1.08 -3.81 -4.85
N VAL A 152 2.13 -4.56 -5.16
CA VAL A 152 2.49 -5.76 -4.39
C VAL A 152 3.47 -5.35 -3.30
N HIS A 153 3.10 -5.60 -2.05
CA HIS A 153 3.99 -5.54 -0.91
C HIS A 153 4.47 -6.94 -0.58
N THR A 154 5.78 -7.12 -0.43
CA THR A 154 6.33 -8.36 0.12
C THR A 154 7.32 -8.06 1.25
N ILE A 155 7.53 -9.03 2.13
CA ILE A 155 8.34 -8.88 3.34
C ILE A 155 9.58 -9.77 3.24
N LEU A 156 10.75 -9.16 3.45
CA LEU A 156 12.02 -9.83 3.68
C LEU A 156 12.36 -9.70 5.16
N THR A 157 12.70 -10.81 5.82
CA THR A 157 13.01 -10.85 7.27
C THR A 157 14.44 -11.30 7.50
N GLY A 158 15.08 -10.81 8.58
CA GLY A 158 16.34 -11.39 9.03
C GLY A 158 16.17 -12.79 9.63
N GLY A 159 17.29 -13.42 10.01
CA GLY A 159 17.29 -14.69 10.73
C GLY A 159 16.75 -15.89 9.91
N PRO A 160 16.19 -16.93 10.56
CA PRO A 160 15.89 -18.22 9.93
C PRO A 160 14.91 -18.20 8.74
N ALA A 161 14.12 -17.13 8.58
CA ALA A 161 13.17 -16.97 7.48
C ALA A 161 13.72 -16.20 6.27
N MET A 162 14.95 -15.69 6.33
CA MET A 162 15.53 -14.83 5.27
C MET A 162 15.62 -15.53 3.91
N LEU A 163 16.04 -16.80 3.87
CA LEU A 163 16.14 -17.56 2.62
C LEU A 163 14.77 -17.85 1.99
N ASP A 164 13.75 -18.16 2.79
CA ASP A 164 12.40 -18.42 2.30
C ASP A 164 11.74 -17.14 1.77
N THR A 165 11.84 -16.06 2.54
CA THR A 165 11.28 -14.75 2.17
C THR A 165 11.99 -14.16 0.94
N GLY A 166 13.32 -14.33 0.83
CA GLY A 166 14.11 -13.93 -0.34
C GLY A 166 13.76 -14.70 -1.62
N LYS A 167 13.46 -16.00 -1.53
CA LYS A 167 12.95 -16.80 -2.67
C LYS A 167 11.58 -16.31 -3.12
N ALA A 168 10.67 -16.02 -2.20
CA ALA A 168 9.35 -15.49 -2.53
C ALA A 168 9.43 -14.08 -3.13
N LEU A 169 10.34 -13.23 -2.66
CA LEU A 169 10.65 -11.92 -3.27
C LEU A 169 11.13 -12.08 -4.73
N ALA A 170 12.05 -13.02 -4.98
CA ALA A 170 12.52 -13.32 -6.34
C ALA A 170 11.37 -13.81 -7.25
N ALA A 171 10.51 -14.70 -6.75
CA ALA A 171 9.34 -15.18 -7.50
C ALA A 171 8.35 -14.05 -7.82
N VAL A 172 8.12 -13.11 -6.89
CA VAL A 172 7.29 -11.91 -7.14
C VAL A 172 7.92 -11.00 -8.20
N MET A 173 9.24 -10.81 -8.19
CA MET A 173 9.97 -10.02 -9.19
C MET A 173 9.90 -10.63 -10.60
N GLU A 174 9.93 -11.97 -10.69
CA GLU A 174 9.88 -12.74 -11.94
C GLU A 174 8.46 -12.82 -12.52
N GLN A 175 7.44 -13.00 -11.67
CA GLN A 175 6.07 -13.26 -12.10
C GLN A 175 5.25 -11.99 -12.41
N PHE A 176 5.40 -10.93 -11.61
CA PHE A 176 4.55 -9.74 -11.76
C PHE A 176 5.14 -8.74 -12.78
N PRO A 177 4.38 -8.30 -13.80
CA PRO A 177 4.88 -7.42 -14.85
C PRO A 177 5.30 -6.03 -14.32
N PRO A 178 6.16 -5.27 -15.03
CA PRO A 178 6.67 -3.96 -14.58
C PRO A 178 5.60 -2.89 -14.34
N SER A 179 4.37 -3.07 -14.82
CA SER A 179 3.21 -2.22 -14.52
C SER A 179 2.71 -2.32 -13.07
N VAL A 180 3.07 -3.38 -12.35
CA VAL A 180 2.74 -3.58 -10.93
C VAL A 180 3.84 -2.99 -10.06
N GLU A 181 3.50 -2.00 -9.23
CA GLU A 181 4.44 -1.42 -8.26
C GLU A 181 4.87 -2.50 -7.24
N LEU A 182 6.16 -2.57 -6.91
CA LEU A 182 6.69 -3.55 -5.94
C LEU A 182 7.38 -2.84 -4.78
N VAL A 183 6.87 -3.06 -3.57
CA VAL A 183 7.44 -2.54 -2.32
C VAL A 183 7.99 -3.69 -1.48
N VAL A 184 9.23 -3.57 -1.05
CA VAL A 184 9.87 -4.55 -0.16
C VAL A 184 9.96 -4.00 1.26
N TRP A 185 9.31 -4.67 2.20
CA TRP A 185 9.39 -4.36 3.62
C TRP A 185 10.55 -5.14 4.25
N LEU A 186 11.52 -4.42 4.80
CA LEU A 186 12.71 -4.95 5.45
C LEU A 186 12.43 -5.04 6.96
N ASN A 187 12.02 -6.23 7.41
CA ASN A 187 11.58 -6.48 8.78
C ASN A 187 12.67 -7.14 9.65
N GLU A 188 13.28 -6.35 10.52
CA GLU A 188 14.38 -6.79 11.40
C GLU A 188 13.93 -7.40 12.74
N PHE A 189 12.63 -7.67 12.91
CA PHE A 189 12.09 -8.27 14.13
C PHE A 189 12.77 -9.60 14.52
N PHE A 190 13.21 -10.38 13.54
CA PHE A 190 13.91 -11.66 13.71
C PHE A 190 15.45 -11.54 13.70
N GLY A 191 16.00 -10.33 13.66
CA GLY A 191 17.42 -10.04 13.47
C GLY A 191 17.68 -9.16 12.24
N PRO A 192 18.91 -8.64 12.08
CA PRO A 192 19.29 -7.81 10.95
C PRO A 192 19.20 -8.57 9.62
N ILE A 193 18.94 -7.84 8.53
CA ILE A 193 18.86 -8.41 7.17
C ILE A 193 20.23 -8.25 6.50
N VAL A 194 21.13 -9.17 6.84
CA VAL A 194 22.51 -9.23 6.34
C VAL A 194 22.86 -10.63 5.81
N THR A 195 23.76 -10.71 4.83
CA THR A 195 24.38 -11.97 4.37
C THR A 195 25.33 -12.56 5.42
N ASP A 196 25.79 -13.79 5.20
CA ASP A 196 26.85 -14.42 6.01
C ASP A 196 28.18 -13.62 5.99
N ALA A 197 28.37 -12.74 4.99
CA ALA A 197 29.48 -11.81 4.89
C ALA A 197 29.24 -10.47 5.62
N GLY A 198 28.09 -10.29 6.27
CA GLY A 198 27.70 -9.06 6.97
C GLY A 198 27.13 -7.95 6.07
N GLU A 199 26.84 -8.24 4.80
CA GLU A 199 26.36 -7.24 3.85
C GLU A 199 24.83 -7.09 3.89
N GLY A 200 24.33 -5.86 4.02
CA GLY A 200 22.87 -5.59 4.01
C GLY A 200 22.20 -5.89 2.67
N PHE A 201 20.87 -6.04 2.66
CA PHE A 201 20.07 -6.42 1.47
C PHE A 201 20.46 -5.68 0.17
N GLU A 202 20.70 -4.36 0.21
CA GLU A 202 21.05 -3.58 -0.98
C GLU A 202 22.42 -3.91 -1.61
N ARG A 203 23.26 -4.66 -0.88
CA ARG A 203 24.53 -5.19 -1.40
C ARG A 203 24.36 -6.54 -2.10
N THR A 204 23.25 -7.23 -1.89
CA THR A 204 23.00 -8.56 -2.49
C THR A 204 22.80 -8.50 -4.01
N PRO A 205 23.14 -9.59 -4.74
CA PRO A 205 22.79 -9.75 -6.14
C PRO A 205 21.28 -9.65 -6.40
N LEU A 206 20.46 -10.20 -5.49
CA LEU A 206 18.99 -10.17 -5.59
C LEU A 206 18.45 -8.75 -5.70
N TYR A 207 18.95 -7.81 -4.87
CA TYR A 207 18.58 -6.40 -5.00
C TYR A 207 19.19 -5.75 -6.25
N GLN A 208 20.49 -5.91 -6.49
CA GLN A 208 21.19 -5.15 -7.53
C GLN A 208 20.74 -5.51 -8.95
N GLN A 209 20.49 -6.79 -9.20
CA GLN A 209 20.01 -7.27 -10.51
C GLN A 209 18.55 -6.87 -10.76
N ASN A 210 17.74 -6.74 -9.70
CA ASN A 210 16.31 -6.43 -9.78
C ASN A 210 15.96 -5.00 -9.33
N ARG A 211 16.94 -4.08 -9.22
CA ARG A 211 16.70 -2.74 -8.64
C ARG A 211 15.62 -1.97 -9.40
N ALA A 212 15.56 -2.11 -10.72
CA ALA A 212 14.54 -1.47 -11.56
C ALA A 212 13.11 -2.02 -11.33
N ARG A 213 12.98 -3.24 -10.78
CA ARG A 213 11.68 -3.86 -10.44
C ARG A 213 11.10 -3.31 -9.13
N ILE A 214 11.94 -2.80 -8.23
CA ILE A 214 11.54 -2.30 -6.90
C ILE A 214 11.15 -0.83 -6.96
N SER A 215 9.88 -0.54 -6.67
CA SER A 215 9.32 0.80 -6.55
C SER A 215 9.73 1.49 -5.24
N GLY A 216 9.86 0.74 -4.14
CA GLY A 216 10.29 1.29 -2.85
C GLY A 216 10.74 0.24 -1.82
N LEU A 217 11.48 0.70 -0.82
CA LEU A 217 11.84 -0.05 0.38
C LEU A 217 11.18 0.61 1.60
N VAL A 218 10.75 -0.18 2.57
CA VAL A 218 10.32 0.33 3.90
C VAL A 218 11.03 -0.45 4.99
N HIS A 219 11.71 0.25 5.89
CA HIS A 219 12.51 -0.33 6.97
C HIS A 219 11.68 -0.38 8.25
N LEU A 220 11.53 -1.60 8.80
CA LEU A 220 11.01 -1.87 10.13
C LEU A 220 12.20 -2.29 11.01
N GLU A 221 12.94 -1.29 11.48
CA GLU A 221 14.17 -1.42 12.27
C GLU A 221 13.98 -2.26 13.55
N GLN A 222 15.06 -2.90 14.01
CA GLN A 222 15.03 -3.67 15.25
C GLN A 222 14.86 -2.78 16.50
N LEU A 223 13.61 -2.65 16.96
CA LEU A 223 13.27 -1.90 18.16
C LEU A 223 13.81 -2.57 19.44
N ASN A 224 14.47 -1.79 20.30
CA ASN A 224 14.95 -2.24 21.62
C ASN A 224 13.83 -2.97 22.41
N PRO A 225 14.05 -4.22 22.83
CA PRO A 225 12.96 -5.12 23.25
C PRO A 225 12.36 -4.79 24.62
N ASP A 226 13.01 -3.97 25.44
CA ASP A 226 12.52 -3.53 26.75
C ASP A 226 11.81 -2.18 26.73
N THR A 227 12.00 -1.41 25.67
CA THR A 227 11.44 -0.05 25.53
C THR A 227 10.44 0.03 24.38
N PHE A 228 10.86 0.46 23.20
CA PHE A 228 10.01 0.62 22.02
C PHE A 228 9.36 -0.71 21.61
N GLY A 229 10.14 -1.79 21.54
CA GLY A 229 9.64 -3.12 21.18
C GLY A 229 8.68 -3.70 22.22
N ARG A 230 8.85 -3.36 23.51
CA ARG A 230 7.91 -3.73 24.58
C ARG A 230 6.56 -3.03 24.37
N ASN A 231 6.58 -1.72 24.10
CA ASN A 231 5.36 -0.94 23.92
C ASN A 231 4.63 -1.27 22.61
N LEU A 232 5.35 -1.58 21.52
CA LEU A 232 4.74 -2.06 20.28
C LEU A 232 4.08 -3.44 20.46
N ARG A 233 4.73 -4.39 21.15
CA ARG A 233 4.13 -5.71 21.41
C ARG A 233 2.88 -5.63 22.28
N ASP A 234 2.86 -4.75 23.28
CA ASP A 234 1.69 -4.48 24.13
C ASP A 234 0.50 -3.99 23.27
N MET A 235 0.73 -2.99 22.40
CA MET A 235 -0.25 -2.50 21.43
C MET A 235 -0.78 -3.59 20.49
N LEU A 236 0.11 -4.35 19.86
CA LEU A 236 -0.26 -5.42 18.93
C LEU A 236 -1.02 -6.55 19.63
N SER A 237 -0.67 -6.88 20.88
CA SER A 237 -1.39 -7.90 21.67
C SER A 237 -2.81 -7.49 22.07
N ARG A 238 -3.11 -6.19 22.06
CA ARG A 238 -4.45 -5.63 22.27
C ARG A 238 -5.26 -5.49 20.98
N GLN A 239 -4.65 -5.74 19.81
CA GLN A 239 -5.29 -5.62 18.50
C GLN A 239 -5.86 -4.20 18.24
N ILE A 240 -5.09 -3.16 18.61
CA ILE A 240 -5.44 -1.75 18.42
C ILE A 240 -4.41 -1.00 17.55
N THR A 241 -4.85 0.12 16.98
CA THR A 241 -4.03 1.06 16.21
C THR A 241 -3.13 1.94 17.10
N PHE A 242 -2.15 2.59 16.48
CA PHE A 242 -1.33 3.63 17.11
C PHE A 242 -2.17 4.81 17.62
N ALA A 243 -3.25 5.16 16.91
CA ALA A 243 -4.15 6.25 17.29
C ALA A 243 -4.98 5.91 18.54
N GLU A 244 -5.54 4.69 18.62
CA GLU A 244 -6.22 4.18 19.80
C GLU A 244 -5.27 4.05 21.00
N ALA A 245 -4.05 3.54 20.77
CA ALA A 245 -3.05 3.43 21.81
C ALA A 245 -2.58 4.79 22.36
N ASP A 246 -2.61 5.86 21.55
CA ASP A 246 -2.29 7.21 22.00
C ASP A 246 -3.43 7.89 22.78
N GLN A 247 -4.67 7.45 22.58
CA GLN A 247 -5.84 7.92 23.33
C GLN A 247 -6.10 7.08 24.58
N SER A 248 -5.70 5.80 24.58
CA SER A 248 -5.94 4.86 25.69
C SER A 248 -5.26 5.27 27.01
N PRO A 249 -5.99 5.24 28.14
CA PRO A 249 -5.41 5.49 29.46
C PRO A 249 -4.50 4.35 29.95
N GLU A 250 -4.59 3.17 29.34
CA GLU A 250 -3.74 2.01 29.68
C GLU A 250 -2.27 2.27 29.33
N PHE A 251 -2.03 3.03 28.26
CA PHE A 251 -0.69 3.40 27.82
C PHE A 251 -0.19 4.64 28.59
N ARG A 252 0.80 4.42 29.46
CA ARG A 252 1.50 5.49 30.18
C ARG A 252 2.11 6.50 29.19
N ILE A 253 2.23 7.77 29.59
CA ILE A 253 2.69 8.90 28.76
C ILE A 253 3.97 8.57 27.94
N VAL A 254 4.96 7.92 28.57
CA VAL A 254 6.22 7.54 27.91
C VAL A 254 6.04 6.39 26.89
N ALA A 255 5.10 5.46 27.14
CA ALA A 255 4.77 4.40 26.19
C ALA A 255 4.10 4.98 24.93
N ARG A 256 3.15 5.90 25.13
CA ARG A 256 2.50 6.64 24.04
C ARG A 256 3.49 7.46 23.21
N GLN A 257 4.38 8.19 23.86
CA GLN A 257 5.44 8.93 23.16
C GLN A 257 6.35 8.03 22.31
N ARG A 258 6.69 6.83 22.80
CA ARG A 258 7.47 5.84 22.03
C ARG A 258 6.68 5.29 20.83
N LEU A 259 5.39 5.00 21.02
CA LEU A 259 4.51 4.54 19.95
C LEU A 259 4.35 5.60 18.84
N ARG A 260 4.15 6.88 19.19
CA ARG A 260 4.19 8.01 18.22
C ARG A 260 5.51 8.08 17.45
N GLN A 261 6.64 7.85 18.13
CA GLN A 261 7.96 7.88 17.50
C GLN A 261 8.15 6.73 16.49
N VAL A 262 7.74 5.51 16.85
CA VAL A 262 7.73 4.35 15.94
C VAL A 262 6.80 4.60 14.76
N TRP A 263 5.55 5.01 15.02
CA TRP A 263 4.57 5.25 13.96
C TRP A 263 5.04 6.29 12.96
N ARG A 264 5.53 7.45 13.43
CA ARG A 264 6.05 8.51 12.56
C ARG A 264 7.16 7.99 11.62
N LEU A 265 8.14 7.25 12.14
CA LEU A 265 9.24 6.71 11.34
C LEU A 265 8.77 5.75 10.24
N ILE A 266 7.69 4.99 10.48
CA ILE A 266 7.12 4.07 9.48
C ILE A 266 6.22 4.83 8.51
N ARG A 267 5.29 5.65 9.01
CA ARG A 267 4.33 6.44 8.26
C ARG A 267 5.00 7.41 7.29
N ASP A 268 6.09 8.05 7.70
CA ASP A 268 6.83 9.00 6.87
C ASP A 268 7.59 8.29 5.73
N GLN A 269 7.87 6.98 5.85
CA GLN A 269 8.30 6.13 4.73
C GLN A 269 7.13 5.69 3.84
N ILE A 270 5.99 5.30 4.43
CA ILE A 270 4.76 4.96 3.67
C ILE A 270 4.33 6.14 2.78
N ALA A 271 4.48 7.37 3.26
CA ALA A 271 4.18 8.60 2.51
C ALA A 271 4.97 8.75 1.19
N LEU A 272 6.04 7.99 0.98
CA LEU A 272 6.85 7.99 -0.25
C LEU A 272 6.42 6.91 -1.27
N ILE A 273 5.54 5.99 -0.88
CA ILE A 273 5.11 4.82 -1.67
C ILE A 273 3.58 4.64 -1.77
N ALA A 274 2.79 5.40 -1.01
CA ALA A 274 1.32 5.35 -0.99
C ALA A 274 0.65 6.16 -2.11
#